data_AF-A0A356NBN8-F1
#
_entry.id   AF-A0A356NBN8-F1
#
_cell.length_a   1.000
_cell.length_b   1.000
_cell.length_c   1.000
_cell.angle_alpha   90.00
_cell.angle_beta   90.00
_cell.angle_gamma   90.00
#
_symmetry.space_group_name_H-M   'P 1'
#
loop_
_entity.id
_entity.type
_entity.pdbx_description
1 polymer ?
#
loop_
_entity_poly.entity_id
_entity_poly.type
_entity_poly.pdbx_seq_one_letter_code
_entity_poly.pdbx_strand_id
1 'polypeptide(L)'
;KDVEIDVDGVSFKLKGLCDSGNLLTDDLSGLPVVILSKSACEKIGKRTIEGFVNAHTVSGDKCMPVVRFDAVKVGEKAQNALGALCEQNFGDYDVILQNSMF
;
A
#
# COMPACT_ATOMS: atom_id res chain seq x y z
N LYS A 1 11.44 2.64 -6.16
CA LYS A 1 10.97 1.92 -7.38
C LYS A 1 9.75 2.64 -7.92
N ASP A 2 9.53 2.63 -9.23
CA ASP A 2 8.30 3.19 -9.79
C ASP A 2 7.16 2.20 -9.53
N VAL A 3 6.08 2.71 -8.94
CA VAL A 3 4.86 1.98 -8.62
C VAL A 3 3.72 2.67 -9.34
N GLU A 4 2.86 1.87 -9.95
CA GLU A 4 1.64 2.33 -10.58
C GLU A 4 0.47 1.61 -9.90
N ILE A 5 -0.46 2.39 -9.34
CA ILE A 5 -1.66 1.87 -8.68
C ILE A 5 -2.86 2.27 -9.52
N ASP A 6 -3.62 1.28 -9.95
CA ASP A 6 -4.85 1.47 -10.71
C ASP A 6 -6.05 1.45 -9.77
N VAL A 7 -6.86 2.50 -9.89
CA VAL A 7 -7.97 2.77 -8.99
C VAL A 7 -9.12 3.37 -9.79
N ASP A 8 -10.25 2.66 -9.86
CA ASP A 8 -11.46 3.05 -10.60
C ASP A 8 -11.13 3.40 -12.07
N GLY A 9 -10.19 2.67 -12.69
CA GLY A 9 -9.71 2.92 -14.05
C GLY A 9 -8.77 4.12 -14.21
N VAL A 10 -8.34 4.77 -13.12
CA VAL A 10 -7.33 5.82 -13.12
C VAL A 10 -6.01 5.29 -12.57
N SER A 11 -4.92 5.58 -13.27
CA SER A 11 -3.60 5.10 -12.92
C SER A 11 -2.74 6.17 -12.24
N PHE A 12 -2.18 5.86 -11.07
CA PHE A 12 -1.38 6.78 -10.26
C PHE A 12 0.07 6.31 -10.17
N LYS A 13 0.98 7.14 -10.68
CA LYS A 13 2.43 6.93 -10.53
C LYS A 13 2.92 7.43 -9.17
N LEU A 14 3.63 6.56 -8.47
CA LEU A 14 4.09 6.70 -7.09
C LEU A 14 5.52 6.16 -6.93
N LYS A 15 6.22 6.60 -5.89
CA LYS A 15 7.55 6.10 -5.51
C LYS A 15 7.45 5.04 -4.43
N GLY A 16 7.77 3.79 -4.76
CA GLY A 16 7.80 2.68 -3.81
C GLY A 16 9.14 2.54 -3.07
N LEU A 17 9.07 2.38 -1.76
CA LEU A 17 10.13 1.87 -0.89
C LEU A 17 9.92 0.36 -0.71
N CYS A 18 10.94 -0.44 -0.97
CA CYS A 18 10.89 -1.86 -0.64
C CYS A 18 11.34 -2.06 0.80
N ASP A 19 10.50 -2.68 1.61
CA ASP A 19 10.82 -3.01 3.00
C ASP A 19 10.60 -4.51 3.25
N SER A 20 11.69 -5.23 3.49
CA SER A 20 11.65 -6.66 3.84
C SER A 20 10.99 -6.94 5.19
N GLY A 21 10.88 -5.92 6.05
CA GLY A 21 10.15 -5.98 7.31
C GLY A 21 8.63 -5.85 7.14
N ASN A 22 8.14 -5.40 5.98
CA ASN A 22 6.70 -5.39 5.72
C ASN A 22 6.22 -6.80 5.38
N LEU A 23 5.59 -7.45 6.35
CA LEU A 23 4.98 -8.78 6.24
C LEU A 23 3.44 -8.74 6.24
N LEU A 24 2.84 -7.55 6.13
CA LEU A 24 1.39 -7.36 6.20
C LEU A 24 0.66 -8.07 5.06
N THR A 25 -0.13 -9.06 5.41
CA THR A 25 -0.95 -9.82 4.48
C THR A 25 -2.37 -9.81 5.00
N ASP A 26 -3.35 -9.74 4.11
CA ASP A 26 -4.74 -9.89 4.50
C ASP A 26 -5.04 -11.36 4.79
N ASP A 27 -5.47 -11.67 6.01
CA ASP A 27 -5.67 -13.05 6.48
C ASP A 27 -6.78 -13.79 5.71
N LEU A 28 -7.74 -13.05 5.12
CA LEU A 28 -8.86 -13.64 4.39
C LEU A 28 -8.50 -13.98 2.94
N SER A 29 -7.93 -13.03 2.21
CA SER A 29 -7.62 -13.17 0.78
C SER A 29 -6.21 -13.68 0.50
N GLY A 30 -5.31 -13.60 1.48
CA GLY A 30 -3.87 -13.85 1.31
C GLY A 30 -3.18 -12.78 0.46
N LEU A 31 -3.84 -11.67 0.15
CA LEU A 31 -3.26 -10.60 -0.66
C LEU A 31 -2.24 -9.79 0.15
N PRO A 32 -1.13 -9.37 -0.48
CA PRO A 32 -0.18 -8.50 0.17
C PRO A 32 -0.80 -7.12 0.44
N VAL A 33 -0.43 -6.52 1.57
CA VAL A 33 -0.85 -5.16 1.93
C VAL A 33 0.33 -4.20 1.77
N VAL A 34 0.16 -3.22 0.89
CA VAL A 34 1.08 -2.09 0.76
C VAL A 34 0.65 -0.96 1.66
N ILE A 35 1.59 -0.17 2.16
CA ILE A 35 1.27 0.97 3.03
C ILE A 35 1.39 2.25 2.21
N LEU A 36 0.29 2.98 2.07
CA LEU A 36 0.26 4.29 1.42
C LEU A 36 0.64 5.38 2.41
N SER A 37 1.52 6.28 2.00
CA SER A 37 1.79 7.52 2.72
C SER A 37 0.57 8.44 2.72
N LYS A 38 0.57 9.44 3.62
CA LYS A 38 -0.47 10.46 3.67
C LYS A 38 -0.59 11.20 2.33
N SER A 39 0.52 11.63 1.73
CA SER A 39 0.51 12.31 0.42
C SER A 39 -0.04 11.43 -0.70
N ALA A 40 0.28 10.13 -0.70
CA ALA A 40 -0.29 9.19 -1.67
C ALA A 40 -1.80 9.02 -1.49
N CYS A 41 -2.28 8.95 -0.25
CA CYS A 41 -3.71 8.89 0.06
C CYS A 41 -4.45 10.15 -0.42
N GLU A 42 -3.87 11.33 -0.20
CA GLU A 42 -4.44 12.61 -0.68
C GLU A 42 -4.50 12.67 -2.21
N LYS A 43 -3.48 12.13 -2.90
CA LYS A 43 -3.42 12.08 -4.36
C LYS A 43 -4.43 11.11 -4.97
N ILE A 44 -4.59 9.93 -4.37
CA ILE A 44 -5.57 8.91 -4.80
C ILE A 44 -6.99 9.36 -4.47
N GLY A 45 -7.16 10.09 -3.37
CA GLY A 45 -8.44 10.61 -2.91
C GLY A 45 -9.18 9.63 -1.98
N LYS A 46 -10.46 9.95 -1.71
CA LYS A 46 -11.29 9.16 -0.79
C LYS A 46 -11.57 7.77 -1.37
N ARG A 47 -11.49 6.76 -0.51
CA ARG A 47 -11.77 5.36 -0.83
C ARG A 47 -12.74 4.76 0.17
N THR A 48 -13.48 3.74 -0.27
CA THR A 48 -14.27 2.91 0.63
C THR A 48 -13.34 2.02 1.44
N ILE A 49 -13.46 2.10 2.76
CA ILE A 49 -12.70 1.26 3.69
C ILE A 49 -13.31 -0.14 3.66
N GLU A 50 -12.50 -1.16 3.37
CA GLU A 50 -12.92 -2.56 3.37
C GLU A 50 -12.60 -3.27 4.69
N GLY A 51 -11.69 -2.71 5.49
CA GLY A 51 -11.28 -3.29 6.77
C GLY A 51 -10.15 -2.53 7.43
N PHE A 52 -9.45 -3.20 8.33
CA PHE A 52 -8.31 -2.65 9.06
C PHE A 52 -7.21 -3.71 9.17
N VAL A 53 -5.95 -3.27 9.13
CA VAL A 53 -4.77 -4.11 9.36
C VAL A 53 -4.00 -3.56 10.55
N ASN A 54 -3.52 -4.45 11.41
CA ASN A 54 -2.58 -4.10 12.48
C ASN A 54 -1.15 -4.31 11.99
N ALA A 55 -0.36 -3.25 12.02
CA ALA A 55 1.06 -3.30 11.74
C ALA A 55 1.88 -3.13 13.01
N HIS A 56 2.78 -4.07 13.28
CA HIS A 56 3.78 -3.95 14.32
C HIS A 56 4.96 -3.15 13.78
N THR A 57 5.15 -1.94 14.32
CA THR A 57 6.25 -1.06 13.93
C THR A 57 7.24 -0.88 15.07
N VAL A 58 8.43 -0.37 14.78
CA VAL A 58 9.39 0.02 15.83
C VAL A 58 8.84 1.09 16.78
N SER A 59 7.84 1.87 16.34
CA SER A 59 7.12 2.86 17.14
C SER A 59 5.90 2.31 17.87
N GLY A 60 5.69 0.99 17.83
CA GLY A 60 4.53 0.30 18.41
C GLY A 60 3.51 -0.15 17.37
N ASP A 61 2.36 -0.61 17.87
CA ASP A 61 1.31 -1.18 17.04
C ASP A 61 0.46 -0.09 16.41
N LYS A 62 0.14 -0.24 15.13
CA LYS A 62 -0.66 0.70 14.38
C LYS A 62 -1.78 0.00 13.64
N CYS A 63 -3.02 0.38 13.95
CA CYS A 63 -4.20 -0.03 13.21
C CYS A 63 -4.41 0.94 12.04
N MET A 64 -4.40 0.43 10.81
CA MET A 64 -4.56 1.22 9.58
C MET A 64 -5.78 0.74 8.81
N PRO A 65 -6.64 1.65 8.31
CA PRO A 65 -7.74 1.27 7.44
C PRO A 65 -7.20 0.75 6.11
N VAL A 66 -7.89 -0.23 5.54
CA VAL A 66 -7.50 -0.91 4.31
C VAL A 66 -8.50 -0.65 3.20
N VAL A 67 -7.98 -0.45 1.99
CA VAL A 67 -8.76 -0.21 0.77
C VAL A 67 -8.31 -1.16 -0.33
N ARG A 68 -9.18 -1.40 -1.30
CA ARG A 68 -8.86 -2.21 -2.48
C ARG A 68 -8.40 -1.35 -3.65
N PHE A 69 -7.42 -1.88 -4.37
CA PHE A 69 -6.99 -1.40 -5.68
C PHE A 69 -7.42 -2.38 -6.77
N ASP A 70 -7.55 -1.87 -7.99
CA ASP A 70 -7.86 -2.72 -9.15
C ASP A 70 -6.61 -3.51 -9.55
N ALA A 71 -5.46 -2.85 -9.55
CA ALA A 71 -4.15 -3.46 -9.77
C ALA A 71 -3.04 -2.63 -9.12
N VAL A 72 -1.96 -3.31 -8.71
CA VAL A 72 -0.70 -2.67 -8.33
C VAL A 72 0.40 -3.22 -9.22
N LYS A 73 1.10 -2.33 -9.91
CA LYS A 73 2.21 -2.65 -10.79
C LYS A 73 3.51 -2.09 -10.23
N VAL A 74 4.50 -2.96 -10.07
CA VAL A 74 5.84 -2.63 -9.59
C VAL A 74 6.84 -3.05 -10.67
N GLY A 75 7.37 -2.07 -11.40
CA GLY A 75 8.15 -2.35 -12.61
C GLY A 75 7.32 -3.08 -13.67
N GLU A 76 7.70 -4.32 -14.00
CA GLU A 76 7.00 -5.14 -15.01
C GLU A 76 5.96 -6.09 -14.40
N LYS A 77 5.96 -6.27 -13.08
CA LYS A 77 5.07 -7.19 -12.38
C LYS A 77 3.79 -6.48 -11.97
N ALA A 78 2.64 -6.98 -12.41
CA ALA A 78 1.33 -6.55 -11.95
C ALA A 78 0.72 -7.62 -11.05
N GLN A 79 0.15 -7.22 -9.93
CA GLN A 79 -0.54 -8.12 -9.00
C GLN A 79 -1.62 -7.38 -8.22
N ASN A 80 -2.54 -8.15 -7.65
CA ASN A 80 -3.53 -7.61 -6.74
C ASN A 80 -2.90 -7.40 -5.36
N ALA A 81 -3.26 -6.30 -4.72
CA ALA A 81 -2.82 -5.95 -3.38
C ALA A 81 -3.87 -5.05 -2.73
N LEU A 82 -3.84 -5.00 -1.39
CA LEU A 82 -4.61 -4.02 -0.64
C LEU A 82 -3.73 -2.85 -0.21
N GLY A 83 -4.34 -1.70 0.02
CA GLY A 83 -3.67 -0.51 0.52
C GLY A 83 -4.06 -0.20 1.95
N ALA A 84 -3.09 -0.26 2.87
CA ALA A 84 -3.24 0.32 4.19
C ALA A 84 -2.98 1.83 4.13
N LEU A 85 -3.92 2.65 4.62
CA LEU A 85 -3.77 4.10 4.64
C LEU A 85 -3.01 4.54 5.89
N CYS A 86 -1.85 5.15 5.70
CA CYS A 86 -1.04 5.67 6.80
C CYS A 86 -1.13 7.19 6.86
N GLU A 87 -1.26 7.74 8.07
CA GLU A 87 -1.28 9.19 8.30
C GLU A 87 0.12 9.84 8.26
N GLN A 88 1.17 9.09 7.91
CA GLN A 88 2.56 9.55 7.88
C GLN A 88 3.13 9.50 6.46
N ASN A 89 4.13 10.34 6.20
CA ASN A 89 4.92 10.31 4.97
C ASN A 89 6.23 9.55 5.18
N PHE A 90 6.76 8.94 4.11
CA PHE A 90 7.95 8.07 4.16
C PHE A 90 9.15 8.74 3.47
N GLY A 91 9.47 9.98 3.85
CA GLY A 91 10.48 10.77 3.15
C GLY A 91 10.09 11.01 1.69
N ASP A 92 10.95 10.60 0.75
CA ASP A 92 10.70 10.73 -0.70
C ASP A 92 9.83 9.61 -1.29
N TYR A 93 9.34 8.68 -0.46
CA TYR A 93 8.56 7.53 -0.88
C TYR A 93 7.08 7.71 -0.57
N ASP A 94 6.26 7.27 -1.51
CA ASP A 94 4.81 7.32 -1.46
C ASP A 94 4.20 6.03 -0.90
N VAL A 95 4.85 4.89 -1.11
CA VAL A 95 4.31 3.55 -0.81
C VAL A 95 5.39 2.66 -0.21
N ILE A 96 5.08 1.90 0.84
CA ILE A 96 5.92 0.81 1.33
C ILE A 96 5.41 -0.51 0.75
N LEU A 97 6.29 -1.21 0.04
CA LEU A 97 6.03 -2.47 -0.65
C LEU A 97 6.63 -3.63 0.16
N GLN A 98 5.99 -4.79 0.05
CA GLN A 98 6.58 -6.04 0.52
C GLN A 98 7.62 -6.59 -0.46
N ASN A 99 8.52 -7.43 0.05
CA ASN A 99 9.54 -8.06 -0.79
C ASN A 99 8.99 -9.04 -1.85
N SER A 100 7.81 -9.61 -1.63
CA SER A 100 7.18 -10.55 -2.56
C SER A 100 6.61 -9.88 -3.83
N MET A 101 6.50 -8.56 -3.84
CA MET A 101 5.85 -7.80 -4.91
C MET A 101 6.76 -7.50 -6.10
N PHE A 102 7.99 -7.99 -6.07
CA PHE A 102 8.94 -7.95 -7.17
C PHE A 102 9.24 -9.33 -7.76
#